data_AF-A0A7W1CZ53-F1
#
_entry.id   AF-A0A7W1CZ53-F1
#
_cell.length_a   1.000
_cell.length_b   1.000
_cell.length_c   1.000
_cell.angle_alpha   90.00
_cell.angle_beta   90.00
_cell.angle_gamma   90.00
#
_symmetry.space_group_name_H-M   'P 1'
#
loop_
_entity.id
_entity.type
_entity.pdbx_description
1 polymer ?
#
loop_
_entity_poly.entity_id
_entity_poly.type
_entity_poly.pdbx_seq_one_letter_code
_entity_poly.pdbx_strand_id
1 'polypeptide(L)'
;MVRVLVGKRKGDRFPGFWAEFEGEEISSYTDTRAEKQIVYTLYRCTAYQWEAYRVHIADESNPANPVYELLPVSEGPHPRSPDPDYTQPWNRDQIAAKYPLFLKDMDYFRERRVDPSPLDR
;
A
#
# COMPACT_ATOMS: atom_id res chain seq x y z
N MET A 1 -10.40 11.38 -0.57
CA MET A 1 -9.18 11.76 0.20
C MET A 1 -8.94 10.67 1.22
N VAL A 2 -7.71 10.16 1.29
CA VAL A 2 -7.29 9.07 2.18
C VAL A 2 -6.47 9.66 3.32
N ARG A 3 -6.61 9.10 4.53
CA ARG A 3 -5.86 9.48 5.72
C ARG A 3 -5.40 8.22 6.46
N VAL A 4 -4.10 8.05 6.65
CA VAL A 4 -3.51 6.86 7.29
C VAL A 4 -2.50 7.24 8.38
N LEU A 5 -2.38 6.41 9.42
CA LEU A 5 -1.40 6.60 10.49
C LEU A 5 -0.03 6.10 10.01
N VAL A 6 1.02 6.88 10.23
CA VAL A 6 2.41 6.48 9.98
C VAL A 6 3.21 6.71 11.25
N GLY A 7 3.96 5.72 11.68
CA GLY A 7 4.74 5.82 12.89
C GLY A 7 5.03 4.46 13.50
N LYS A 8 5.97 4.44 14.44
CA LYS A 8 6.30 3.25 15.21
C LYS A 8 6.64 3.63 16.63
N ARG A 9 6.38 2.72 17.57
CA ARG A 9 6.73 2.95 18.97
C ARG A 9 8.25 3.09 19.12
N LYS A 10 8.68 4.06 19.93
CA LYS A 10 10.07 4.29 20.32
C LYS A 10 10.14 4.55 21.83
N GLY A 11 10.40 3.50 22.61
CA GLY A 11 10.30 3.53 24.07
C GLY A 11 8.85 3.69 24.53
N ASP A 12 8.60 4.62 25.45
CA ASP A 12 7.23 4.90 25.95
C ASP A 12 6.44 5.87 25.07
N ARG A 13 7.04 6.36 23.99
CA ARG A 13 6.39 7.28 23.06
C ARG A 13 6.05 6.58 21.76
N PHE A 14 5.00 7.09 21.11
CA PHE A 14 4.64 6.74 19.75
C PHE A 14 4.85 7.94 18.83
N PRO A 15 6.09 8.19 18.35
CA PRO A 15 6.32 9.20 17.33
C PRO A 15 5.65 8.75 16.01
N GLY A 16 4.64 9.49 15.60
CA GLY A 16 3.89 9.24 14.37
C GLY A 16 3.09 10.46 13.93
N PHE A 17 2.54 10.41 12.73
CA PHE A 17 1.75 11.47 12.12
C PHE A 17 0.66 10.86 11.23
N TRP A 18 -0.35 11.66 10.92
CA TRP A 18 -1.35 11.31 9.91
C TRP A 18 -0.85 11.75 8.54
N ALA A 19 -0.73 10.81 7.62
CA ALA A 19 -0.46 11.10 6.21
C ALA A 19 -1.79 11.22 5.46
N GLU A 20 -1.97 12.33 4.76
CA GLU A 20 -3.15 12.59 3.93
C GLU A 20 -2.75 12.70 2.46
N PHE A 21 -3.53 12.08 1.57
CA PHE A 21 -3.31 12.16 0.14
C PHE A 21 -4.61 11.92 -0.64
N GLU A 22 -4.64 12.36 -1.90
CA GLU A 22 -5.75 12.07 -2.80
C GLU A 22 -5.63 10.65 -3.37
N GLY A 23 -6.63 9.83 -3.10
CA GLY A 23 -6.70 8.46 -3.58
C GLY A 23 -7.95 7.74 -3.12
N GLU A 24 -8.00 6.46 -3.45
CA GLU A 24 -9.05 5.49 -3.11
C GLU A 24 -8.40 4.15 -2.73
N GLU A 25 -9.01 3.44 -1.77
CA GLU A 25 -8.62 2.07 -1.44
C GLU A 25 -9.06 1.14 -2.57
N ILE A 26 -8.14 0.31 -3.05
CA ILE A 26 -8.43 -0.69 -4.09
C ILE A 26 -8.65 -2.07 -3.47
N SER A 27 -7.81 -2.42 -2.51
CA SER A 27 -7.82 -3.74 -1.89
C SER A 27 -7.06 -3.71 -0.57
N SER A 28 -7.47 -4.56 0.35
CA SER A 28 -6.74 -4.84 1.58
C SER A 28 -6.65 -6.35 1.81
N TYR A 29 -5.55 -6.79 2.41
CA TYR A 29 -5.42 -8.16 2.89
C TYR A 29 -4.75 -8.20 4.25
N THR A 30 -5.15 -9.19 5.05
CA THR A 30 -4.53 -9.47 6.34
C THR A 30 -3.62 -10.67 6.21
N ASP A 31 -2.34 -10.50 6.52
CA ASP A 31 -1.40 -11.61 6.68
C ASP A 31 -1.52 -12.18 8.09
N THR A 32 -2.24 -13.30 8.20
CA THR A 32 -2.43 -14.06 9.45
C THR A 32 -1.44 -15.22 9.61
N ARG A 33 -0.46 -15.36 8.71
CA ARG A 33 0.51 -16.45 8.77
C ARG A 33 1.41 -16.26 10.00
N ALA A 34 1.70 -17.35 10.70
CA ALA A 34 2.54 -17.34 11.91
C ALA A 34 2.04 -16.37 13.00
N GLU A 35 0.72 -16.31 13.21
CA GLU A 35 0.05 -15.48 14.24
C GLU A 35 0.27 -13.96 14.08
N LYS A 36 0.77 -13.55 12.91
CA LYS A 36 0.91 -12.14 12.58
C LYS A 36 -0.47 -11.49 12.39
N GLN A 37 -0.56 -10.22 12.71
CA GLN A 37 -1.71 -9.37 12.42
C GLN A 37 -1.22 -8.16 11.63
N ILE A 38 -0.84 -8.41 10.37
CA ILE A 38 -0.37 -7.37 9.47
C ILE A 38 -1.44 -7.12 8.42
N VAL A 39 -1.93 -5.90 8.33
CA VAL A 39 -2.86 -5.46 7.29
C VAL A 39 -2.06 -4.67 6.24
N TYR A 40 -2.17 -5.11 4.99
CA TYR A 40 -1.63 -4.40 3.84
C TYR A 40 -2.80 -3.82 3.05
N THR A 41 -2.77 -2.51 2.80
CA THR A 41 -3.82 -1.81 2.07
C THR A 41 -3.22 -1.11 0.85
N LEU A 42 -3.70 -1.45 -0.34
CA LEU A 42 -3.35 -0.81 -1.60
C LEU A 42 -4.29 0.36 -1.87
N TYR A 43 -3.69 1.51 -2.16
CA TYR A 43 -4.40 2.69 -2.61
C TYR A 43 -3.98 3.07 -4.03
N ARG A 44 -4.95 3.49 -4.84
CA ARG A 44 -4.71 4.20 -6.09
C ARG A 44 -4.74 5.70 -5.82
N CYS A 45 -3.70 6.42 -6.20
CA CYS A 45 -3.59 7.87 -6.02
C CYS A 45 -4.23 8.61 -7.20
N THR A 46 -5.13 9.55 -6.90
CA THR A 46 -5.89 10.30 -7.92
C THR A 46 -5.28 11.66 -8.24
N ALA A 47 -4.28 12.12 -7.47
CA ALA A 47 -3.58 13.38 -7.72
C ALA A 47 -2.63 13.35 -8.93
N TYR A 48 -2.38 12.17 -9.52
CA TYR A 48 -1.41 11.98 -10.61
C TYR A 48 -2.14 11.69 -11.92
N GLN A 49 -1.58 12.15 -13.04
CA GLN A 49 -2.12 11.92 -14.39
C GLN A 49 -1.85 10.50 -14.93
N TRP A 50 -1.22 9.65 -14.13
CA TRP A 50 -0.83 8.29 -14.45
C TRP A 50 -1.21 7.37 -13.29
N GLU A 51 -1.19 6.05 -13.52
CA GLU A 51 -1.53 5.07 -12.48
C GLU A 51 -0.49 5.02 -11.37
N ALA A 52 -0.78 5.76 -10.31
CA ALA A 52 0.06 5.89 -9.13
C ALA A 52 -0.54 5.11 -7.96
N TYR A 53 0.32 4.46 -7.18
CA TYR A 53 -0.10 3.59 -6.09
C TYR A 53 0.72 3.83 -4.82
N ARG A 54 0.08 3.59 -3.68
CA ARG A 54 0.68 3.56 -2.35
C ARG A 54 0.22 2.32 -1.59
N VAL A 55 1.08 1.81 -0.72
CA VAL A 55 0.73 0.72 0.19
C VAL A 55 0.87 1.21 1.62
N HIS A 56 -0.18 1.07 2.40
CA HIS A 56 -0.12 1.23 3.85
C HIS A 56 0.00 -0.15 4.50
N ILE A 57 0.87 -0.25 5.50
CA ILE A 57 1.11 -1.46 6.27
C ILE A 57 0.82 -1.12 7.73
N ALA A 58 -0.13 -1.83 8.34
CA ALA A 58 -0.39 -1.80 9.77
C ALA A 58 0.02 -3.14 10.36
N ASP A 59 1.17 -3.19 11.03
CA ASP A 59 1.65 -4.35 11.76
C ASP A 59 1.35 -4.19 13.25
N GLU A 60 0.31 -4.87 13.71
CA GLU A 60 -0.11 -4.93 15.10
C GLU A 60 0.22 -6.29 15.75
N SER A 61 1.05 -7.11 15.09
CA SER A 61 1.44 -8.43 15.60
C SER A 61 2.09 -8.37 16.98
N ASN A 62 2.70 -7.24 17.32
CA ASN A 62 3.11 -6.91 18.69
C ASN A 62 2.33 -5.68 19.17
N PRO A 63 1.23 -5.83 19.92
CA PRO A 63 0.44 -4.70 20.42
C PRO A 63 1.24 -3.76 21.33
N ALA A 64 2.31 -4.24 21.95
CA ALA A 64 3.20 -3.39 22.74
C ALA A 64 4.09 -2.51 21.84
N ASN A 65 4.37 -2.89 20.59
CA ASN A 65 5.19 -2.14 19.65
C ASN A 65 4.60 -2.18 18.23
N PRO A 66 3.43 -1.53 17.99
CA PRO A 66 2.83 -1.51 16.68
C PRO A 66 3.66 -0.65 15.71
N VAL A 67 3.60 -1.00 14.43
CA VAL A 67 4.33 -0.33 13.35
C VAL A 67 3.35 -0.02 12.22
N TYR A 68 3.33 1.24 11.79
CA TYR A 68 2.50 1.70 10.69
C TYR A 68 3.38 2.40 9.65
N GLU A 69 3.38 1.89 8.44
CA GLU A 69 4.23 2.37 7.35
C GLU A 69 3.37 2.77 6.16
N LEU A 70 3.71 3.90 5.55
CA LEU A 70 3.22 4.26 4.23
C LEU A 70 4.37 4.12 3.25
N LEU A 71 4.13 3.43 2.14
CA LEU A 71 5.11 3.19 1.11
C LEU A 71 4.55 3.61 -0.26
N PRO A 72 5.42 3.99 -1.21
CA PRO A 72 6.84 4.28 -0.99
C PRO A 72 7.12 5.53 -0.15
N VAL A 73 8.32 5.54 0.43
CA VAL A 73 8.97 6.70 1.02
C VAL A 73 10.34 6.84 0.36
N SER A 74 10.72 8.04 -0.06
CA SER A 74 12.03 8.28 -0.67
C SER A 74 13.15 8.21 0.37
N GLU A 75 14.35 7.79 -0.05
CA GLU A 75 15.55 7.81 0.78
C GLU A 75 16.06 9.27 0.92
N GLY A 76 15.41 10.05 1.76
CA GLY A 76 15.80 11.43 2.04
C GLY A 76 14.69 12.24 2.70
N PRO A 77 15.03 13.32 3.43
CA PRO A 77 14.04 14.25 3.91
C PRO A 77 13.36 14.94 2.72
N HIS A 78 12.10 15.32 2.90
CA HIS A 78 11.37 16.10 1.93
C HIS A 78 12.13 17.41 1.61
N PRO A 79 12.17 17.88 0.35
CA PRO A 79 12.96 19.07 -0.02
C PRO A 79 12.61 20.34 0.76
N ARG A 80 11.46 20.37 1.45
CA ARG A 80 10.95 21.51 2.20
C ARG A 80 10.68 21.23 3.68
N SER A 81 10.91 20.01 4.17
CA SER A 81 10.71 19.67 5.59
C SER A 81 11.65 18.54 6.03
N PRO A 82 11.99 18.44 7.33
CA PRO A 82 12.77 17.32 7.85
C PRO A 82 12.02 15.99 7.84
N ASP A 83 10.76 15.97 7.37
CA ASP A 83 9.91 14.79 7.36
C ASP A 83 10.28 13.85 6.22
N PRO A 84 9.95 12.55 6.31
CA PRO A 84 10.16 11.63 5.20
C PRO A 84 9.40 12.09 3.96
N ASP A 85 10.01 11.93 2.79
CA ASP A 85 9.41 12.32 1.53
C ASP A 85 8.48 11.24 0.99
N TYR A 86 7.18 11.53 0.95
CA TYR A 86 6.17 10.67 0.35
C TYR A 86 5.75 11.14 -1.04
N THR A 87 6.36 12.14 -1.66
CA THR A 87 5.84 12.75 -2.90
C THR A 87 5.86 11.82 -4.11
N GLN A 88 6.72 10.81 -4.13
CA GLN A 88 6.84 9.87 -5.24
C GLN A 88 6.04 8.60 -4.95
N PRO A 89 4.95 8.29 -5.69
CA PRO A 89 4.23 7.02 -5.57
C PRO A 89 4.86 5.94 -6.45
N TRP A 90 4.40 4.69 -6.31
CA TRP A 90 4.80 3.59 -7.19
C TRP A 90 3.94 3.52 -8.44
N ASN A 91 4.52 3.01 -9.53
CA ASN A 91 3.78 2.56 -10.70
C ASN A 91 3.34 1.09 -10.55
N ARG A 92 2.51 0.62 -11.50
CA ARG A 92 1.96 -0.74 -11.48
C ARG A 92 3.04 -1.84 -11.45
N ASP A 93 4.15 -1.66 -12.17
CA ASP A 93 5.21 -2.68 -12.29
C ASP A 93 6.00 -2.79 -10.97
N GLN A 94 6.17 -1.67 -10.26
CA GLN A 94 6.76 -1.65 -8.93
C GLN A 94 5.87 -2.32 -7.88
N ILE A 95 4.54 -2.13 -7.97
CA ILE A 95 3.59 -2.88 -7.13
C ILE A 95 3.69 -4.37 -7.44
N ALA A 96 3.70 -4.76 -8.72
CA ALA A 96 3.83 -6.16 -9.15
C ALA A 96 5.09 -6.83 -8.55
N ALA A 97 6.21 -6.12 -8.55
CA ALA A 97 7.48 -6.63 -8.05
C ALA A 97 7.52 -6.77 -6.51
N LYS A 98 6.86 -5.88 -5.76
CA LYS A 98 6.95 -5.83 -4.28
C LYS A 98 5.78 -6.48 -3.57
N TYR A 99 4.58 -6.38 -4.13
CA TYR A 99 3.32 -6.87 -3.55
C TYR A 99 2.47 -7.59 -4.61
N PRO A 100 2.97 -8.71 -5.17
CA PRO A 100 2.28 -9.43 -6.25
C PRO A 100 0.87 -9.92 -5.87
N LEU A 101 0.56 -10.04 -4.57
CA LEU A 101 -0.78 -10.40 -4.09
C LEU A 101 -1.87 -9.42 -4.52
N PHE A 102 -1.53 -8.15 -4.74
CA PHE A 102 -2.49 -7.15 -5.21
C PHE A 102 -2.79 -7.24 -6.70
N LEU A 103 -2.03 -8.02 -7.48
CA LEU A 103 -2.22 -8.09 -8.93
C LEU A 103 -3.58 -8.64 -9.34
N LYS A 104 -4.24 -9.41 -8.46
CA LYS A 104 -5.61 -9.90 -8.68
C LYS A 104 -6.66 -8.79 -8.64
N ASP A 105 -6.36 -7.67 -7.97
CA ASP A 105 -7.26 -6.53 -7.76
C ASP A 105 -6.85 -5.33 -8.63
N MET A 106 -5.83 -5.50 -9.48
CA MET A 106 -5.35 -4.49 -10.43
C MET A 106 -5.65 -4.93 -11.85
N ASP A 107 -5.92 -3.98 -12.75
CA ASP A 107 -6.01 -4.23 -14.19
C ASP A 107 -4.61 -4.39 -14.81
N TYR A 108 -3.88 -5.41 -14.34
CA TYR A 108 -2.50 -5.68 -14.73
C TYR A 108 -2.39 -6.73 -15.84
N PHE A 109 -3.26 -7.74 -15.82
CA PHE A 109 -3.26 -8.85 -16.77
C PHE A 109 -4.46 -8.78 -17.71
N ARG A 110 -4.26 -9.21 -18.96
CA ARG A 110 -5.36 -9.38 -19.91
C ARG A 110 -6.22 -10.57 -19.51
N GLU A 111 -7.53 -10.38 -19.56
CA GLU A 111 -8.48 -11.48 -19.41
C GLU A 111 -8.34 -12.48 -20.57
N ARG A 112 -8.36 -13.77 -20.25
CA ARG A 112 -8.42 -14.86 -21.23
C ARG A 112 -9.49 -15.85 -20.81
N ARG A 113 -10.45 -16.09 -21.70
CA ARG A 113 -11.44 -17.17 -21.52
C ARG A 113 -10.73 -18.51 -21.70
N VAL A 114 -10.86 -19.38 -20.71
CA VAL A 114 -10.27 -20.73 -20.70
C VAL A 114 -11.32 -21.82 -20.99
N ASP A 115 -12.59 -21.53 -20.73
CA ASP A 115 -13.68 -22.44 -21.05
C ASP A 115 -13.97 -22.45 -22.55
N PRO A 116 -14.39 -23.60 -23.12
CA PRO A 116 -14.74 -23.70 -24.53
C PRO A 116 -15.88 -22.73 -24.86
N SER A 117 -15.77 -22.09 -26.03
CA SER A 117 -16.80 -21.18 -26.50
C SER A 117 -18.10 -21.97 -26.72
N PRO A 118 -19.27 -21.45 -26.32
CA PRO A 118 -20.56 -22.08 -26.61
C PRO A 118 -20.80 -22.30 -28.11
N LEU A 119 -20.01 -21.64 -28.97
CA LEU A 119 -20.07 -21.70 -30.43
C LEU A 119 -19.27 -22.87 -31.03
N ASP A 120 -18.57 -23.66 -30.22
CA ASP A 120 -17.86 -24.87 -30.66
C ASP A 120 -18.76 -26.14 -30.60
N ARG A 121 -20.09 -25.97 -30.67
CA ARG A 121 -21.08 -27.06 -30.76
C ARG A 121 -21.99 -26.92 -31.97
#